data_AF-A0A1E4LLI7-F1
#
_entry.id   AF-A0A1E4LLI7-F1
#
_cell.length_a   1.000
_cell.length_b   1.000
_cell.length_c   1.000
_cell.angle_alpha   90.00
_cell.angle_beta   90.00
_cell.angle_gamma   90.00
#
_symmetry.space_group_name_H-M   'P 1'
#
loop_
_entity.id
_entity.type
_entity.pdbx_description
1 polymer ?
#
loop_
_entity_poly.entity_id
_entity_poly.type
_entity_poly.pdbx_seq_one_letter_code
_entity_poly.pdbx_strand_id
1 'polypeptide(L)'
;MPTYTWSFAQSFLVFLLIVFISQTAATRLRSLVPMPLLFGVLFAAGFATGLLPKDMLLAANMVAVGTIAFNVLVVHSGTMVDIPQLLSHKKEALLCTLSALVMAAVCLAVLPPLIGRDLALLAPGSVVGGGASCAIGSRWVSSVRPEISFYPWMIFMFQGLFSVPVVIWALKKEAARMAGHRLPRSGRSAKFRSSIRHPLIIWGLS
;
A
#
# COMPACT_ATOMS: atom_id res chain seq x y z
N MET A 1 -13.76 5.94 -33.17
CA MET A 1 -13.20 5.08 -32.09
C MET A 1 -11.97 5.80 -31.56
N PRO A 2 -11.73 5.89 -30.24
CA PRO A 2 -10.53 6.53 -29.73
C PRO A 2 -9.29 5.86 -30.34
N THR A 3 -8.48 6.64 -31.05
CA THR A 3 -7.26 6.17 -31.69
C THR A 3 -6.14 6.17 -30.65
N TYR A 4 -5.89 5.02 -30.04
CA TYR A 4 -4.76 4.84 -29.13
C TYR A 4 -3.47 4.63 -29.91
N THR A 5 -2.36 5.12 -29.37
CA THR A 5 -1.03 4.98 -29.99
C THR A 5 -0.62 3.51 -30.15
N TRP A 6 -1.01 2.67 -29.19
CA TRP A 6 -0.74 1.24 -29.17
C TRP A 6 -2.04 0.44 -29.11
N SER A 7 -1.98 -0.79 -29.63
CA SER A 7 -3.09 -1.74 -29.51
C SER A 7 -3.33 -2.10 -28.03
N PHE A 8 -4.57 -2.49 -27.71
CA PHE A 8 -4.95 -2.98 -26.38
C PHE A 8 -4.01 -4.09 -25.89
N ALA A 9 -3.76 -5.09 -26.73
CA ALA A 9 -2.93 -6.25 -26.36
C ALA A 9 -1.48 -5.85 -26.05
N GLN A 10 -0.93 -4.90 -26.81
CA GLN A 10 0.44 -4.40 -26.60
C GLN A 10 0.53 -3.61 -25.28
N SER A 11 -0.41 -2.69 -25.06
CA SER A 11 -0.46 -1.88 -23.84
C SER A 11 -0.63 -2.73 -22.58
N PHE A 12 -1.47 -3.76 -22.67
CA PHE A 12 -1.70 -4.70 -21.58
C PHE A 12 -0.47 -5.58 -21.31
N LEU A 13 0.18 -6.09 -22.35
CA LEU A 13 1.40 -6.91 -22.21
C LEU A 13 2.54 -6.11 -21.58
N VAL A 14 2.79 -4.88 -22.04
CA VAL A 14 3.81 -4.01 -21.46
C VAL A 14 3.48 -3.67 -20.00
N PHE A 15 2.20 -3.39 -19.69
CA PHE A 15 1.76 -3.18 -18.31
C PHE A 15 2.08 -4.40 -17.41
N LEU A 16 1.73 -5.61 -17.85
CA LEU A 16 2.01 -6.84 -17.10
C LEU A 16 3.50 -7.10 -16.92
N LEU A 17 4.32 -6.83 -17.94
CA LEU A 17 5.77 -6.95 -17.82
C LEU A 17 6.32 -6.01 -16.75
N ILE A 18 5.85 -4.76 -16.69
CA ILE A 18 6.29 -3.81 -15.67
C ILE A 18 5.84 -4.25 -14.28
N VAL A 19 4.60 -4.73 -14.12
CA VAL A 19 4.11 -5.30 -12.85
C VAL A 19 5.01 -6.45 -12.41
N PHE A 20 5.35 -7.37 -13.32
CA PHE A 20 6.18 -8.53 -13.03
C PHE A 20 7.61 -8.14 -12.63
N ILE A 21 8.22 -7.19 -13.35
CA ILE A 21 9.54 -6.65 -13.02
C ILE A 21 9.51 -5.97 -11.65
N SER A 22 8.48 -5.15 -11.38
CA SER A 22 8.31 -4.48 -10.09
C SER A 22 8.17 -5.47 -8.94
N GLN A 23 7.37 -6.51 -9.09
CA GLN A 23 7.22 -7.57 -8.08
C GLN A 23 8.52 -8.33 -7.86
N THR A 24 9.24 -8.65 -8.93
CA THR A 24 10.53 -9.33 -8.86
C THR A 24 11.59 -8.45 -8.17
N ALA A 25 11.63 -7.15 -8.48
CA ALA A 25 12.53 -6.21 -7.83
C ALA A 25 12.22 -6.08 -6.33
N ALA A 26 10.96 -5.94 -5.97
CA ALA A 26 10.52 -5.78 -4.59
C ALA A 26 10.79 -7.01 -3.72
N THR A 27 10.62 -8.22 -4.27
CA THR A 27 10.99 -9.47 -3.58
C THR A 27 12.49 -9.58 -3.37
N ARG A 28 13.32 -9.13 -4.33
CA ARG A 28 14.78 -9.05 -4.15
C ARG A 28 15.21 -8.02 -3.10
N LEU A 29 14.48 -6.92 -2.96
CA LEU A 29 14.71 -5.86 -1.96
C LEU A 29 14.27 -6.26 -0.53
N ARG A 30 14.04 -7.56 -0.27
CA ARG A 30 13.59 -8.11 1.03
C ARG A 30 12.36 -7.40 1.61
N SER A 31 11.45 -6.92 0.74
CA SER A 31 10.25 -6.20 1.15
C SER A 31 10.51 -4.90 1.95
N LEU A 32 11.73 -4.34 1.94
CA LEU A 32 11.99 -3.05 2.59
C LEU A 32 11.27 -1.90 1.88
N VAL A 33 11.09 -2.03 0.56
CA VAL A 33 10.53 -0.99 -0.29
C VAL A 33 9.07 -1.33 -0.62
N PRO A 34 8.13 -0.39 -0.45
CA PRO A 34 6.74 -0.58 -0.86
C PRO A 34 6.63 -0.93 -2.35
N MET A 35 5.91 -2.00 -2.67
CA MET A 35 5.63 -2.42 -4.05
C MET A 35 5.08 -1.28 -4.94
N PRO A 36 4.13 -0.44 -4.48
CA PRO A 36 3.58 0.62 -5.32
C PRO A 36 4.58 1.76 -5.59
N LEU A 37 5.61 1.94 -4.74
CA LEU A 37 6.68 2.91 -4.99
C LEU A 37 7.55 2.47 -6.17
N LEU A 38 8.00 1.20 -6.17
CA LEU A 38 8.78 0.65 -7.28
C LEU A 38 8.00 0.70 -8.59
N PHE A 39 6.72 0.35 -8.51
CA PHE A 39 5.81 0.44 -9.64
C PHE A 39 5.68 1.88 -10.17
N GLY A 40 5.42 2.85 -9.28
CA GLY A 40 5.30 4.26 -9.64
C GLY A 40 6.57 4.85 -10.25
N VAL A 41 7.75 4.53 -9.70
CA VAL A 41 9.04 5.00 -10.23
C VAL A 41 9.33 4.41 -11.61
N LEU A 42 9.04 3.13 -11.83
CA LEU A 42 9.19 2.48 -13.14
C LEU A 42 8.28 3.13 -14.20
N PHE A 43 7.03 3.41 -13.84
CA PHE A 43 6.11 4.12 -14.73
C PHE A 43 6.54 5.56 -15.01
N ALA A 44 6.96 6.29 -13.97
CA ALA A 44 7.46 7.66 -14.13
C ALA A 44 8.70 7.70 -15.03
N ALA A 45 9.66 6.80 -14.83
CA ALA A 45 10.85 6.67 -15.68
C ALA A 45 10.48 6.25 -17.12
N GLY A 46 9.53 5.34 -17.28
CA GLY A 46 9.03 4.90 -18.58
C GLY A 46 8.36 6.03 -19.38
N PHE A 47 7.60 6.90 -18.73
CA PHE A 47 7.02 8.09 -19.36
C PHE A 47 8.05 9.18 -19.62
N ALA A 48 9.02 9.38 -18.72
CA ALA A 48 10.07 10.39 -18.87
C ALA A 48 11.05 10.08 -20.00
N THR A 49 11.37 8.80 -20.21
CA THR A 49 12.24 8.33 -21.30
C THR A 49 11.52 8.27 -22.65
N GLY A 50 10.21 8.52 -22.70
CA GLY A 50 9.39 8.43 -23.91
C GLY A 50 9.12 6.99 -24.37
N LEU A 51 9.53 5.99 -23.60
CA LEU A 51 9.36 4.57 -23.93
C LEU A 51 7.88 4.13 -23.83
N LEU A 52 7.10 4.78 -22.96
CA LEU A 52 5.69 4.49 -22.75
C LEU A 52 4.80 5.66 -23.20
N PRO A 53 3.74 5.40 -23.98
CA PRO A 53 2.73 6.42 -24.26
C PRO A 53 1.87 6.70 -23.02
N LYS A 54 1.54 7.96 -22.77
CA LYS A 54 0.73 8.39 -21.61
C LYS A 54 -0.67 7.77 -21.60
N ASP A 55 -1.18 7.45 -22.79
CA ASP A 55 -2.49 6.81 -22.97
C ASP A 55 -2.46 5.28 -22.79
N MET A 56 -1.30 4.68 -22.51
CA MET A 56 -1.17 3.21 -22.39
C MET A 56 -2.10 2.63 -21.31
N LEU A 57 -2.26 3.31 -20.17
CA LEU A 57 -3.13 2.83 -19.09
C LEU A 57 -4.61 2.88 -19.48
N LEU A 58 -4.99 3.87 -20.29
CA LEU A 58 -6.35 4.01 -20.84
C LEU A 58 -6.58 2.98 -21.94
N ALA A 59 -5.60 2.81 -22.84
CA ALA A 59 -5.62 1.84 -23.93
C ALA A 59 -5.68 0.39 -23.42
N ALA A 60 -5.04 0.09 -22.28
CA ALA A 60 -5.10 -1.22 -21.62
C ALA A 60 -6.35 -1.38 -20.72
N ASN A 61 -7.20 -0.35 -20.59
CA ASN A 61 -8.34 -0.31 -19.67
C ASN A 61 -7.97 -0.57 -18.18
N MET A 62 -6.70 -0.35 -17.82
CA MET A 62 -6.18 -0.68 -16.49
C MET A 62 -6.66 0.31 -15.41
N VAL A 63 -7.09 1.51 -15.79
CA VAL A 63 -7.69 2.47 -14.86
C VAL A 63 -9.03 1.95 -14.30
N ALA A 64 -9.86 1.36 -15.16
CA ALA A 64 -11.14 0.77 -14.76
C ALA A 64 -10.92 -0.49 -13.92
N VAL A 65 -10.05 -1.39 -14.38
CA VAL A 65 -9.69 -2.63 -13.66
C VAL A 65 -9.11 -2.30 -12.28
N GLY A 66 -8.21 -1.33 -12.19
CA GLY A 66 -7.62 -0.89 -10.92
C GLY A 66 -8.66 -0.36 -9.93
N THR A 67 -9.67 0.38 -10.42
CA THR A 67 -10.78 0.87 -9.59
C THR A 67 -11.61 -0.27 -9.01
N ILE A 68 -11.94 -1.28 -9.84
CA ILE A 68 -12.71 -2.45 -9.40
C ILE A 68 -11.91 -3.28 -8.40
N ALA A 69 -10.64 -3.58 -8.73
CA ALA A 69 -9.76 -4.35 -7.86
C ALA A 69 -9.57 -3.67 -6.49
N PHE A 70 -9.43 -2.33 -6.49
CA PHE A 70 -9.34 -1.56 -5.27
C PHE A 70 -10.62 -1.64 -4.42
N ASN A 71 -11.79 -1.48 -5.04
CA ASN A 71 -13.07 -1.59 -4.32
C ASN A 71 -13.23 -2.96 -3.65
N VAL A 72 -12.86 -4.04 -4.36
CA VAL A 72 -12.85 -5.40 -3.80
C VAL A 72 -11.88 -5.51 -2.63
N LEU A 73 -10.67 -4.94 -2.74
CA LEU A 73 -9.67 -4.95 -1.68
C LEU A 73 -10.13 -4.22 -0.43
N VAL A 74 -10.81 -3.08 -0.57
CA VAL A 74 -11.39 -2.33 0.55
C VAL A 74 -12.50 -3.13 1.23
N VAL A 75 -13.41 -3.71 0.45
CA VAL A 75 -14.49 -4.54 0.99
C VAL A 75 -13.92 -5.73 1.76
N HIS A 76 -12.95 -6.44 1.17
CA HIS A 76 -12.28 -7.57 1.82
C HIS A 76 -11.59 -7.16 3.13
N SER A 77 -10.86 -6.03 3.12
CA SER A 77 -10.21 -5.50 4.32
C SER A 77 -11.22 -5.12 5.40
N GLY A 78 -12.39 -4.62 5.01
CA GLY A 78 -13.49 -4.30 5.90
C GLY A 78 -14.16 -5.54 6.51
N THR A 79 -14.31 -6.63 5.74
CA THR A 79 -14.93 -7.87 6.23
C THR A 79 -14.03 -8.70 7.14
N MET A 80 -12.70 -8.51 7.08
CA MET A 80 -11.76 -9.16 8.02
C MET A 80 -11.80 -8.56 9.43
N VAL A 81 -12.49 -7.43 9.63
CA VAL A 81 -12.57 -6.78 10.92
C VAL A 81 -13.54 -7.54 11.84
N ASP A 82 -13.01 -8.13 12.91
CA ASP A 82 -13.79 -8.85 13.92
C ASP A 82 -14.50 -7.86 14.87
N ILE A 83 -15.73 -7.50 14.51
CA ILE A 83 -16.59 -6.57 15.27
C ILE A 83 -16.77 -7.02 16.75
N PRO A 84 -17.05 -8.30 17.06
CA PRO A 84 -17.06 -8.78 18.45
C PRO A 84 -15.79 -8.47 19.24
N GLN A 85 -14.60 -8.66 18.67
CA GLN A 85 -13.33 -8.33 19.33
C GLN A 85 -13.15 -6.82 19.57
N LEU A 86 -13.61 -5.98 18.64
CA LEU A 86 -13.64 -4.54 18.85
C LEU A 86 -14.59 -4.14 20.00
N LEU A 87 -15.71 -4.84 20.15
CA LEU A 87 -16.65 -4.62 21.25
C LEU A 87 -16.16 -5.20 22.58
N SER A 88 -15.26 -6.19 22.60
CA SER A 88 -14.63 -6.64 23.85
C SER A 88 -13.51 -5.68 24.29
N HIS A 89 -12.81 -5.06 23.34
CA HIS A 89 -11.70 -4.14 23.56
C HIS A 89 -12.06 -2.67 23.26
N LYS A 90 -13.19 -2.20 23.80
CA LYS A 90 -13.70 -0.85 23.53
C LYS A 90 -12.75 0.27 23.97
N LYS A 91 -11.98 0.05 25.05
CA LYS A 91 -11.04 1.04 25.57
C LYS A 91 -9.86 1.21 24.61
N GLU A 92 -9.35 0.11 24.10
CA GLU A 92 -8.26 0.06 23.12
C GLU A 92 -8.73 0.60 21.77
N ALA A 93 -9.93 0.22 21.32
CA ALA A 93 -10.53 0.74 20.09
C ALA A 93 -10.75 2.26 20.16
N LEU A 94 -11.27 2.77 21.28
CA LEU A 94 -11.43 4.20 21.52
C LEU A 94 -10.08 4.91 21.56
N LEU A 95 -9.07 4.31 22.21
CA LEU A 95 -7.73 4.88 22.27
C LEU A 95 -7.09 4.95 20.87
N CYS A 96 -7.22 3.90 20.06
CA CYS A 96 -6.74 3.88 18.68
C CYS A 96 -7.42 4.97 17.83
N THR A 97 -8.75 5.08 17.89
CA THR A 97 -9.49 6.12 17.15
C THR A 97 -9.17 7.53 17.63
N LEU A 98 -9.03 7.74 18.94
CA LEU A 98 -8.61 9.03 19.49
C LEU A 98 -7.19 9.38 19.05
N SER A 99 -6.26 8.42 19.08
CA SER A 99 -4.87 8.65 18.63
C SER A 99 -4.80 9.00 17.14
N ALA A 100 -5.64 8.37 16.32
CA ALA A 100 -5.79 8.68 14.90
C ALA A 100 -6.36 10.09 14.67
N LEU A 101 -7.37 10.49 15.44
CA LEU A 101 -7.95 11.85 15.38
C LEU A 101 -6.94 12.90 15.81
N VAL A 102 -6.19 12.66 16.89
CA VAL A 102 -5.14 13.56 17.37
C VAL A 102 -4.04 13.68 16.32
N MET A 103 -3.58 12.57 15.74
CA MET A 103 -2.59 12.60 14.66
C MET A 103 -3.09 13.41 13.46
N ALA A 104 -4.35 13.22 13.06
CA ALA A 104 -4.94 13.98 11.96
C ALA A 104 -5.05 15.48 12.28
N ALA A 105 -5.46 15.85 13.49
CA ALA A 105 -5.54 17.23 13.94
C ALA A 105 -4.17 17.91 13.98
N VAL A 106 -3.13 17.20 14.47
CA VAL A 106 -1.75 17.68 14.47
C VAL A 106 -1.24 17.89 13.04
N CYS A 107 -1.47 16.93 12.14
CA CYS A 107 -1.11 17.09 10.73
C CYS A 107 -1.82 18.30 10.11
N LEU A 108 -3.11 18.51 10.37
CA LEU A 108 -3.88 19.65 9.87
C LEU A 108 -3.49 20.98 10.51
N ALA A 109 -2.92 20.99 11.71
CA ALA A 109 -2.43 22.22 12.34
C ALA A 109 -1.05 22.61 11.80
N VAL A 110 -0.17 21.64 11.54
CA VAL A 110 1.24 21.86 11.20
C VAL A 110 1.49 21.97 9.69
N LEU A 111 0.77 21.22 8.83
CA LEU A 111 1.02 21.23 7.38
C LEU A 111 0.55 22.49 6.64
N PRO A 112 -0.58 23.15 6.97
CA PRO A 112 -1.03 24.33 6.21
C PRO A 112 -0.02 25.47 6.09
N PRO A 113 0.73 25.87 7.14
CA PRO A 113 1.73 26.93 7.00
C PRO A 113 2.95 26.52 6.17
N LEU A 114 3.18 25.22 5.97
CA LEU A 114 4.39 24.71 5.30
C LEU A 114 4.16 24.38 3.82
N ILE A 115 3.02 23.78 3.49
CA ILE A 115 2.75 23.16 2.18
C ILE A 115 1.47 23.74 1.53
N GLY A 116 0.67 24.51 2.27
CA GLY A 116 -0.60 25.07 1.79
C GLY A 116 -1.81 24.18 2.13
N ARG A 117 -2.99 24.81 2.25
CA ARG A 117 -4.21 24.14 2.77
C ARG A 117 -4.67 22.96 1.91
N ASP A 118 -4.64 23.08 0.60
CA ASP A 118 -5.17 22.06 -0.32
C ASP A 118 -4.42 20.73 -0.23
N LEU A 119 -3.09 20.81 -0.15
CA LEU A 119 -2.23 19.64 0.01
C LEU A 119 -2.24 19.12 1.46
N ALA A 120 -2.33 20.03 2.44
CA ALA A 120 -2.42 19.68 3.86
C ALA A 120 -3.65 18.83 4.18
N LEU A 121 -4.78 19.07 3.50
CA LEU A 121 -6.02 18.29 3.68
C LEU A 121 -5.91 16.83 3.22
N LEU A 122 -5.00 16.56 2.27
CA LEU A 122 -4.85 15.24 1.65
C LEU A 122 -3.90 14.31 2.41
N ALA A 123 -3.01 14.87 3.23
CA ALA A 123 -2.00 14.11 3.95
C ALA A 123 -2.55 13.25 5.12
N PRO A 124 -3.42 13.76 6.03
CA PRO A 124 -3.83 13.03 7.22
C PRO A 124 -4.49 11.69 6.89
N GLY A 125 -5.33 11.68 5.85
CA GLY A 125 -5.98 10.47 5.35
C GLY A 125 -4.95 9.40 5.00
N SER A 126 -3.98 9.74 4.14
CA SER A 126 -2.94 8.82 3.68
C SER A 126 -2.05 8.24 4.80
N VAL A 127 -1.84 9.01 5.88
CA VAL A 127 -1.05 8.59 7.04
C VAL A 127 -1.79 7.58 7.89
N VAL A 128 -3.06 7.87 8.23
CA VAL A 128 -3.84 7.07 9.17
C VAL A 128 -4.54 5.90 8.48
N GLY A 129 -5.14 6.13 7.31
CA GLY A 129 -6.00 5.16 6.62
C GLY A 129 -5.31 4.30 5.56
N GLY A 130 -3.98 4.41 5.44
CA GLY A 130 -3.15 3.60 4.52
C GLY A 130 -3.57 3.68 3.04
N GLY A 131 -3.26 2.64 2.27
CA GLY A 131 -3.53 2.63 0.83
C GLY A 131 -5.00 2.83 0.44
N ALA A 132 -5.94 2.42 1.31
CA ALA A 132 -7.37 2.61 1.07
C ALA A 132 -7.77 4.09 1.05
N SER A 133 -7.37 4.84 2.06
CA SER A 133 -7.60 6.27 2.13
C SER A 133 -6.90 7.04 1.00
N CYS A 134 -5.72 6.60 0.56
CA CYS A 134 -4.98 7.22 -0.53
C CYS A 134 -5.75 7.14 -1.85
N ALA A 135 -6.30 5.97 -2.15
CA ALA A 135 -7.10 5.77 -3.34
C ALA A 135 -8.39 6.59 -3.32
N ILE A 136 -9.11 6.61 -2.18
CA ILE A 136 -10.34 7.39 -2.01
C ILE A 136 -10.03 8.89 -2.16
N GLY A 137 -9.01 9.38 -1.45
CA GLY A 137 -8.57 10.77 -1.53
C GLY A 137 -8.12 11.15 -2.95
N SER A 138 -7.32 10.31 -3.59
CA SER A 138 -6.85 10.51 -4.97
C SER A 138 -8.01 10.59 -5.97
N ARG A 139 -9.00 9.71 -5.82
CA ARG A 139 -10.20 9.67 -6.68
C ARG A 139 -11.08 10.90 -6.49
N TRP A 140 -11.31 11.31 -5.24
CA TRP A 140 -12.10 12.49 -4.90
C TRP A 140 -11.43 13.77 -5.41
N VAL A 141 -10.12 13.88 -5.22
CA VAL A 141 -9.34 14.99 -5.75
C VAL A 141 -9.30 14.98 -7.27
N SER A 142 -9.31 13.81 -7.91
CA SER A 142 -9.28 13.72 -9.37
C SER A 142 -10.52 14.29 -10.05
N SER A 143 -11.66 14.38 -9.36
CA SER A 143 -12.85 15.03 -9.91
C SER A 143 -12.84 16.56 -9.74
N VAL A 144 -12.00 17.10 -8.86
CA VAL A 144 -11.95 18.54 -8.55
C VAL A 144 -10.68 19.18 -9.13
N ARG A 145 -9.50 18.60 -8.84
CA ARG A 145 -8.17 19.05 -9.28
C ARG A 145 -7.26 17.85 -9.57
N PRO A 146 -7.24 17.33 -10.81
CA PRO A 146 -6.49 16.12 -11.16
C PRO A 146 -4.96 16.28 -11.01
N GLU A 147 -4.45 17.51 -11.06
CA GLU A 147 -3.04 17.83 -10.89
C GLU A 147 -2.46 17.51 -9.50
N ILE A 148 -3.29 17.40 -8.46
CA ILE A 148 -2.84 17.07 -7.09
C ILE A 148 -3.26 15.66 -6.64
N SER A 149 -3.91 14.87 -7.50
CA SER A 149 -4.44 13.54 -7.17
C SER A 149 -3.38 12.50 -6.81
N PHE A 150 -2.14 12.67 -7.25
CA PHE A 150 -1.04 11.74 -6.94
C PHE A 150 -0.46 11.95 -5.53
N TYR A 151 -0.72 13.10 -4.90
CA TYR A 151 -0.10 13.52 -3.66
C TYR A 151 -0.36 12.57 -2.46
N PRO A 152 -1.59 12.05 -2.21
CA PRO A 152 -1.83 11.07 -1.15
C PRO A 152 -0.96 9.81 -1.29
N TRP A 153 -0.78 9.33 -2.51
CA TRP A 153 0.03 8.14 -2.79
C TRP A 153 1.50 8.39 -2.54
N MET A 154 2.02 9.58 -2.86
CA MET A 154 3.40 9.93 -2.55
C MET A 154 3.67 9.87 -1.05
N ILE A 155 2.82 10.51 -0.24
CA ILE A 155 2.98 10.51 1.22
C ILE A 155 2.97 9.08 1.76
N PHE A 156 2.01 8.26 1.32
CA PHE A 156 1.89 6.87 1.75
C PHE A 156 3.12 6.03 1.40
N MET A 157 3.72 6.25 0.23
CA MET A 157 4.95 5.56 -0.14
C MET A 157 6.16 6.02 0.68
N PHE A 158 6.31 7.33 0.90
CA PHE A 158 7.44 7.89 1.65
C PHE A 158 7.43 7.45 3.11
N GLN A 159 6.29 7.50 3.79
CA GLN A 159 6.21 6.99 5.17
C GLN A 159 6.38 5.46 5.22
N GLY A 160 5.95 4.75 4.17
CA GLY A 160 6.10 3.30 4.06
C GLY A 160 7.56 2.85 4.07
N LEU A 161 8.46 3.64 3.46
CA LEU A 161 9.89 3.38 3.46
C LEU A 161 10.51 3.38 4.86
N PHE A 162 10.01 4.21 5.77
CA PHE A 162 10.52 4.30 7.15
C PHE A 162 9.76 3.39 8.11
N SER A 163 8.45 3.23 7.91
CA SER A 163 7.59 2.40 8.76
C SER A 163 7.98 0.92 8.69
N VAL A 164 8.16 0.37 7.49
CA VAL A 164 8.49 -1.04 7.28
C VAL A 164 9.79 -1.49 7.98
N PRO A 165 10.95 -0.82 7.82
CA PRO A 165 12.18 -1.24 8.50
C PRO A 165 12.08 -1.12 10.02
N VAL A 166 11.41 -0.08 10.54
CA VAL A 166 11.20 0.10 11.99
C VAL A 166 10.35 -1.04 12.55
N VAL A 167 9.27 -1.41 11.87
CA VAL A 167 8.41 -2.53 12.27
C VAL A 167 9.17 -3.85 12.21
N ILE A 168 9.93 -4.11 11.14
CA ILE A 168 10.73 -5.34 11.04
C ILE A 168 11.76 -5.42 12.18
N TRP A 169 12.41 -4.30 12.52
CA TRP A 169 13.37 -4.25 13.62
C TRP A 169 12.68 -4.52 14.97
N ALA A 170 11.54 -3.87 15.24
CA ALA A 170 10.77 -4.08 16.46
C ALA A 170 10.27 -5.53 16.58
N LEU A 171 9.72 -6.10 15.50
CA LEU A 171 9.27 -7.49 15.46
C LEU A 171 10.41 -8.47 15.67
N LYS A 172 11.58 -8.23 15.08
CA LYS A 172 12.77 -9.07 15.31
C LYS A 172 13.23 -9.04 16.76
N LYS A 173 13.21 -7.86 17.38
CA LYS A 173 13.60 -7.67 18.79
C LYS A 173 12.66 -8.41 19.73
N GLU A 174 11.35 -8.28 19.53
CA GLU A 174 10.36 -8.98 20.36
C GLU A 174 10.36 -10.49 20.10
N ALA A 175 10.52 -10.93 18.84
CA ALA A 175 10.66 -12.35 18.52
C ALA A 175 11.90 -12.97 19.20
N ALA A 176 13.03 -12.26 19.23
CA ALA A 176 14.24 -12.71 19.92
C ALA A 176 14.06 -12.76 21.44
N ARG A 177 13.39 -11.76 22.03
CA ARG A 177 13.06 -11.74 23.46
C ARG A 177 12.16 -12.91 23.86
N MET A 178 11.14 -13.22 23.05
CA MET A 178 10.25 -14.36 23.29
C MET A 178 10.95 -15.70 23.09
N ALA A 179 11.83 -15.82 22.08
CA ALA A 179 12.62 -17.03 21.87
C ALA A 179 13.60 -17.33 23.02
N GLY A 180 14.07 -16.30 23.73
CA GLY A 180 14.89 -16.44 24.94
C GLY A 180 14.12 -16.93 26.17
N HIS A 181 12.78 -16.86 26.20
CA HIS A 181 11.99 -17.12 27.41
C HIS A 181 11.43 -18.56 27.55
N ARG A 182 11.44 -19.37 26.48
CA ARG A 182 11.28 -20.86 26.46
C ARG A 182 10.80 -21.30 25.08
N LEU A 183 11.56 -22.19 24.45
CA LEU A 183 10.97 -23.28 23.68
C LEU A 183 11.40 -24.58 24.36
N PRO A 184 10.50 -25.40 24.94
CA PRO A 184 10.79 -26.80 25.16
C PRO A 184 11.16 -27.40 23.79
N ARG A 185 12.29 -28.10 23.72
CA ARG A 185 12.68 -28.88 22.54
C ARG A 185 11.62 -29.96 22.28
N SER A 186 10.54 -29.65 21.55
CA SER A 186 9.67 -30.67 20.97
C SER A 186 9.52 -30.43 19.47
N GLY A 187 10.33 -31.18 18.70
CA GLY A 187 10.01 -31.75 17.39
C GLY A 187 9.56 -30.86 16.21
N ARG A 188 9.32 -29.55 16.36
CA ARG A 188 8.69 -28.72 15.32
C ARG A 188 9.67 -27.89 14.48
N SER A 189 10.98 -28.06 14.70
CA SER A 189 12.02 -27.37 13.93
C SER A 189 12.11 -27.87 12.47
N ALA A 190 11.57 -29.06 12.16
CA ALA A 190 11.48 -29.55 10.79
C ALA A 190 10.28 -28.97 10.02
N LYS A 191 9.16 -28.65 10.72
CA LYS A 191 7.93 -28.16 10.08
C LYS A 191 7.95 -26.64 9.82
N PHE A 192 8.69 -25.87 10.62
CA PHE A 192 8.82 -24.42 10.40
C PHE A 192 9.79 -24.09 9.25
N ARG A 193 10.85 -24.89 9.06
CA ARG A 193 11.79 -24.73 7.94
C ARG A 193 11.24 -25.23 6.59
N SER A 194 10.22 -26.09 6.59
CA SER A 194 9.47 -26.44 5.37
C SER A 194 8.34 -25.44 5.06
N SER A 195 7.70 -24.84 6.08
CA SER A 195 6.69 -23.79 5.89
C SER A 195 7.27 -22.50 5.32
N ILE A 196 8.50 -22.14 5.69
CA ILE A 196 9.22 -20.99 5.08
C ILE A 196 9.67 -21.29 3.63
N ARG A 197 9.71 -22.57 3.22
CA ARG A 197 10.07 -22.96 1.85
C ARG A 197 8.89 -22.95 0.88
N HIS A 198 7.66 -22.75 1.40
CA HIS A 198 6.47 -22.47 0.60
C HIS A 198 5.93 -21.07 0.93
N PRO A 199 6.46 -20.01 0.29
CA PRO A 199 5.89 -18.66 0.41
C PRO A 199 4.47 -18.52 -0.17
N LEU A 200 3.84 -19.61 -0.65
CA LEU A 200 2.55 -19.62 -1.33
C LEU A 200 1.32 -19.86 -0.42
N ILE A 201 1.47 -20.27 0.85
CA ILE A 201 0.33 -20.69 1.69
C ILE A 201 -0.17 -19.56 2.61
N ILE A 202 0.46 -18.39 2.58
CA ILE A 202 0.02 -17.21 3.37
C ILE A 202 -1.03 -16.37 2.61
N TRP A 203 -1.32 -16.70 1.34
CA TRP A 203 -2.49 -16.16 0.64
C TRP A 203 -3.66 -17.12 0.81
N GLY A 204 -4.66 -16.68 1.58
CA GLY A 204 -5.81 -17.47 2.03
C GLY A 204 -6.65 -18.06 0.91
N LEU A 205 -6.54 -19.37 0.74
CA LEU A 205 -7.55 -20.23 0.15
C LEU A 205 -7.96 -21.28 1.19
N SER A 206 -9.01 -20.95 1.93
CA SER A 206 -9.94 -21.88 2.57
C SER A 206 -11.28 -21.17 2.67
#